data_AF-A0A977KW00-F1
#
_entry.id   AF-A0A977KW00-F1
#
_cell.length_a   1.000
_cell.length_b   1.000
_cell.length_c   1.000
_cell.angle_alpha   90.00
_cell.angle_beta   90.00
_cell.angle_gamma   90.00
#
_symmetry.space_group_name_H-M   'P 1'
#
loop_
_entity.id
_entity.type
_entity.pdbx_description
1 polymer ?
#
loop_
_entity_poly.entity_id
_entity_poly.type
_entity_poly.pdbx_seq_one_letter_code
_entity_poly.pdbx_strand_id
1 'polypeptide(L)' 'MTYLRNVGLNYTYKGYLPEVKEKIAEMAMNGSGIRDTARVLRISPSTVISELKKRV' A
#
# COMPACT_ATOMS: atom_id res chain seq x y z
N MET A 1 21.65 20.21 -6.36
CA MET A 1 20.51 19.69 -5.57
C MET A 1 19.40 19.27 -6.54
N THR A 2 19.55 18.13 -7.21
CA THR A 2 18.46 17.58 -8.03
C THR A 2 18.54 16.06 -7.95
N TYR A 3 17.49 15.46 -7.41
CA TYR A 3 17.41 14.06 -7.02
C TYR A 3 17.60 13.13 -8.22
N LEU A 4 18.55 12.20 -8.08
CA LEU A 4 18.76 11.10 -9.02
C LEU A 4 17.47 10.29 -9.13
N ARG A 5 16.89 10.26 -10.34
CA ARG A 5 15.85 9.34 -10.76
C ARG A 5 16.35 7.91 -10.59
N ASN A 6 16.03 7.31 -9.44
CA ASN A 6 16.30 5.91 -9.15
C ASN A 6 15.20 5.03 -9.79
N VAL A 7 15.28 4.89 -11.12
CA VAL A 7 14.37 4.06 -11.92
C VAL A 7 15.04 2.71 -12.09
N GLY A 8 14.72 1.74 -11.23
CA GLY A 8 15.27 0.39 -11.40
C GLY A 8 14.90 -0.72 -10.40
N LEU A 9 14.43 -0.42 -9.17
CA LEU A 9 14.23 -1.46 -8.14
C LEU A 9 12.83 -1.47 -7.48
N ASN A 10 11.88 -0.65 -7.95
CA ASN A 10 10.62 -0.38 -7.24
C ASN A 10 9.47 -1.38 -7.51
N TYR A 11 9.71 -2.49 -8.19
CA TYR A 11 8.61 -3.39 -8.60
C TYR A 11 8.33 -4.55 -7.66
N THR A 12 9.24 -4.92 -6.77
CA THR A 12 9.14 -6.24 -6.13
C THR A 12 8.49 -6.24 -4.74
N TYR A 13 8.34 -5.08 -4.07
CA TYR A 13 7.84 -5.03 -2.69
C TYR A 13 6.94 -3.83 -2.37
N LYS A 14 6.03 -3.47 -3.29
CA LYS A 14 5.13 -2.32 -3.10
C LYS A 14 4.36 -2.36 -1.79
N GLY A 15 3.92 -3.55 -1.33
CA GLY A 15 3.20 -3.69 -0.06
C GLY A 15 4.00 -3.33 1.20
N TYR A 16 5.33 -3.25 1.13
CA TYR A 16 6.18 -2.90 2.28
C TYR A 16 6.46 -1.41 2.38
N LEU A 17 6.27 -0.67 1.28
CA LEU A 17 6.50 0.76 1.21
C LEU A 17 5.60 1.53 2.20
N PRO A 18 6.15 2.48 2.97
CA PRO A 18 5.36 3.31 3.88
C PRO A 18 4.19 4.00 3.17
N GLU A 19 4.39 4.49 1.94
CA GLU A 19 3.34 5.17 1.19
C GLU A 19 2.15 4.24 0.89
N VAL A 20 2.41 2.95 0.66
CA VAL A 20 1.35 1.97 0.41
C VAL A 20 0.57 1.66 1.68
N LYS A 21 1.23 1.64 2.85
CA LYS A 21 0.57 1.46 4.14
C LYS A 21 -0.34 2.64 4.51
N GLU A 22 0.13 3.86 4.25
CA GLU A 22 -0.68 5.07 4.41
C GLU A 22 -1.88 5.05 3.47
N LYS A 23 -1.69 4.67 2.20
CA LYS A 23 -2.78 4.57 1.25
C LYS A 23 -3.81 3.49 1.60
N ILE A 24 -3.39 2.36 2.17
CA ILE A 24 -4.30 1.33 2.70
C ILE A 24 -5.22 1.93 3.77
N ALA A 25 -4.65 2.69 4.71
CA ALA A 25 -5.41 3.30 5.80
C ALA A 25 -6.36 4.39 5.28
N GLU A 26 -5.90 5.27 4.40
CA GLU A 26 -6.72 6.30 3.77
C GLU A 26 -7.91 5.69 3.02
N MET A 27 -7.68 4.66 2.21
CA MET A 27 -8.74 3.98 1.47
C MET A 27 -9.75 3.33 2.41
N ALA A 28 -9.29 2.67 3.48
CA ALA A 28 -10.20 2.07 4.47
C ALA A 28 -11.01 3.13 5.24
N MET A 29 -10.40 4.27 5.59
CA MET A 29 -11.09 5.41 6.22
C MET A 29 -12.16 6.01 5.31
N ASN A 30 -11.93 6.00 3.99
CA ASN A 30 -12.89 6.43 2.98
C ASN A 30 -13.94 5.35 2.62
N GLY A 31 -13.97 4.24 3.35
CA GLY A 31 -14.97 3.17 3.18
C GLY A 31 -14.63 2.13 2.10
N SER A 32 -13.43 2.15 1.50
CA SER A 32 -13.02 1.09 0.58
C SER A 32 -12.83 -0.23 1.32
N GLY A 33 -13.39 -1.30 0.75
CA GLY A 33 -13.23 -2.65 1.29
C GLY A 33 -11.85 -3.26 1.00
N ILE A 34 -11.44 -4.25 1.80
CA ILE A 34 -10.13 -4.93 1.71
C ILE A 34 -9.79 -5.38 0.28
N ARG A 35 -10.75 -5.99 -0.43
CA ARG A 35 -10.54 -6.53 -1.79
C ARG A 35 -10.39 -5.42 -2.83
N ASP A 36 -11.11 -4.32 -2.65
CA ASP A 36 -11.05 -3.15 -3.53
C ASP A 36 -9.69 -2.46 -3.39
N THR A 37 -9.28 -2.17 -2.16
CA THR A 37 -7.97 -1.63 -1.82
C THR A 37 -6.83 -2.50 -2.38
N ALA A 38 -6.91 -3.82 -2.22
CA ALA A 38 -5.93 -4.76 -2.76
C ALA A 38 -5.83 -4.68 -4.29
N ARG A 39 -6.96 -4.55 -4.98
CA ARG A 39 -7.03 -4.42 -6.45
C ARG A 39 -6.43 -3.10 -6.93
N VAL A 40 -6.79 -1.99 -6.31
CA VAL A 40 -6.30 -0.65 -6.66
C VAL A 40 -4.78 -0.54 -6.45
N LEU A 41 -4.30 -1.03 -5.29
CA LEU A 41 -2.88 -0.93 -4.92
C LEU A 41 -2.02 -2.07 -5.50
N ARG A 42 -2.63 -3.04 -6.20
CA ARG A 42 -1.97 -4.21 -6.80
C ARG A 42 -1.11 -4.98 -5.79
N ILE A 43 -1.66 -5.21 -4.60
CA ILE A 43 -1.04 -5.97 -3.50
C ILE A 43 -1.97 -7.10 -3.06
N SER A 44 -1.49 -8.04 -2.25
CA SER A 44 -2.36 -9.10 -1.76
C SER A 44 -3.39 -8.56 -0.75
N PRO A 45 -4.62 -9.11 -0.73
CA PRO A 45 -5.59 -8.82 0.32
C PRO A 45 -5.07 -9.15 1.72
N SER A 46 -4.19 -10.14 1.86
CA SER A 46 -3.55 -10.48 3.13
C SER A 46 -2.65 -9.36 3.65
N THR A 47 -1.95 -8.63 2.78
CA THR A 47 -1.18 -7.44 3.16
C THR A 47 -2.10 -6.35 3.68
N VAL A 48 -3.22 -6.10 3.00
CA VAL A 48 -4.23 -5.11 3.45
C VAL A 48 -4.79 -5.48 4.83
N ILE A 49 -5.17 -6.74 5.03
CA ILE A 49 -5.67 -7.24 6.33
C ILE A 49 -4.60 -7.08 7.42
N SER A 50 -3.37 -7.50 7.15
CA SER A 50 -2.27 -7.42 8.13
C SER A 50 -1.99 -5.97 8.53
N GLU A 51 -2.06 -5.03 7.60
CA GLU A 51 -1.80 -3.62 7.89
C GLU A 51 -2.96 -2.98 8.68
N LEU A 52 -4.21 -3.26 8.30
CA LEU A 52 -5.37 -2.77 9.05
C LEU A 52 -5.43 -3.34 10.47
N LYS A 53 -5.06 -4.61 10.67
CA LYS A 53 -4.99 -5.23 12.00
C LYS A 53 -3.98 -4.59 12.95
N LYS A 54 -2.93 -3.91 12.46
CA LYS A 54 -1.97 -3.20 13.31
C LYS A 54 -2.50 -1.87 13.85
N ARG A 55 -3.58 -1.36 13.24
CA ARG A 55 -4.19 -0.07 13.54
C ARG A 55 -5.48 -0.18 14.38
N VAL A 56 -5.90 -1.42 14.68
CA VAL A 56 -6.96 -1.77 15.62
C VAL A 56 -6.30 -2.21 16.92
#